data_AF-A0A816QQW3-F1
#
_entry.id   AF-A0A816QQW3-F1
#
_cell.length_a   1.000
_cell.length_b   1.000
_cell.length_c   1.000
_cell.angle_alpha   90.00
_cell.angle_beta   90.00
_cell.angle_gamma   90.00
#
_symmetry.space_group_name_H-M   'P 1'
#
loop_
_entity.id
_entity.type
_entity.pdbx_description
1 polymer ?
#
loop_
_entity_poly.entity_id
_entity_poly.type
_entity_poly.pdbx_seq_one_letter_code
_entity_poly.pdbx_strand_id
1 'polypeptide(L)'
;MASIIRRPLNLTAAVRFRLTPLLPFSGSSCSVNSNTTRLSELIKVPSLVEGCDYKHWLVLMKPPKGYPPRNDIVQGFVKTLSMALGSEEEAKRSIYSVSTKYYYAFGCRVHEPLTYKIRSLPDVRWVLPDSYVVDGDSGYGGEPFVDGEVVPYDEKYHADWLRDLTDEDAILVKKKPRRKRKK
;
A
#
# COMPACT_ATOMS: atom_id res chain seq x y z
N MET A 1 2.54 -29.52 -23.76
CA MET A 1 3.38 -28.42 -23.26
C MET A 1 2.56 -27.62 -22.26
N ALA A 2 2.80 -27.82 -20.96
CA ALA A 2 1.96 -27.25 -19.91
C ALA A 2 2.38 -25.80 -19.63
N SER A 3 1.46 -24.85 -19.84
CA SER A 3 1.65 -23.47 -19.43
C SER A 3 1.54 -23.39 -17.91
N ILE A 4 2.64 -23.02 -17.26
CA ILE A 4 2.65 -22.71 -15.84
C ILE A 4 2.02 -21.32 -15.71
N ILE A 5 0.70 -21.30 -15.54
CA ILE A 5 -0.04 -20.13 -15.10
C ILE A 5 0.42 -19.85 -13.67
N ARG A 6 1.40 -18.94 -13.51
CA ARG A 6 1.80 -18.42 -12.20
C ARG A 6 0.63 -17.61 -11.65
N ARG A 7 -0.12 -18.21 -10.74
CA ARG A 7 -1.16 -17.53 -9.93
C ARG A 7 -0.52 -16.35 -9.19
N PRO A 8 -1.00 -15.10 -9.33
CA PRO A 8 -0.44 -13.97 -8.61
C PRO A 8 -1.08 -13.89 -7.22
N LEU A 9 -0.57 -14.70 -6.28
CA LEU A 9 -0.92 -14.64 -4.85
C LEU A 9 0.03 -13.79 -4.01
N ASN A 10 1.02 -13.12 -4.60
CA ASN A 10 2.09 -12.47 -3.85
C ASN A 10 2.00 -10.95 -3.94
N LEU A 11 1.12 -10.36 -3.12
CA LEU A 11 1.47 -9.09 -2.48
C LEU A 11 2.48 -9.46 -1.37
N THR A 12 3.70 -8.94 -1.50
CA THR A 12 4.90 -9.28 -0.71
C THR A 12 4.84 -8.69 0.71
N ALA A 13 5.82 -9.08 1.53
CA ALA A 13 5.86 -8.88 2.98
C ALA A 13 5.75 -7.43 3.47
N ALA A 14 6.07 -6.41 2.66
CA ALA A 14 5.80 -5.01 2.98
C ALA A 14 4.29 -4.71 3.19
N VAL A 15 3.40 -5.40 2.47
CA VAL A 15 1.95 -5.36 2.75
C VAL A 15 1.60 -6.23 3.97
N ARG A 16 2.40 -7.27 4.26
CA ARG A 16 2.21 -8.15 5.44
C ARG A 16 2.61 -7.48 6.76
N PHE A 17 3.62 -6.61 6.78
CA PHE A 17 3.93 -5.77 7.95
C PHE A 17 2.92 -4.63 8.14
N ARG A 18 2.19 -4.23 7.08
CA ARG A 18 1.05 -3.29 7.13
C ARG A 18 -0.30 -3.96 7.40
N LEU A 19 -0.32 -5.28 7.58
CA LEU A 19 -1.48 -6.10 7.96
C LEU A 19 -1.06 -7.04 9.09
N THR A 20 -0.74 -6.53 10.28
CA THR A 20 -0.87 -7.39 11.46
C THR A 20 -2.37 -7.65 11.68
N PRO A 21 -2.84 -8.91 11.65
CA PRO A 21 -4.21 -9.21 12.00
C PRO A 21 -4.33 -8.99 13.52
N LEU A 22 -5.21 -8.09 13.94
CA LEU A 22 -5.66 -8.02 15.33
C LEU A 22 -6.19 -9.41 15.71
N LEU A 23 -5.48 -10.10 16.60
CA LEU A 23 -5.95 -11.34 17.20
C LEU A 23 -7.32 -11.10 17.87
N PRO A 24 -8.24 -12.07 17.86
CA PRO A 24 -9.50 -11.94 18.58
C PRO A 24 -9.19 -11.88 20.07
N PHE A 25 -9.48 -10.74 20.71
CA PHE A 25 -9.44 -10.62 22.16
C PHE A 25 -10.38 -11.66 22.75
N SER A 26 -9.80 -12.65 23.43
CA SER A 26 -10.54 -13.58 24.27
C SER A 26 -11.22 -12.80 25.39
N GLY A 27 -12.54 -12.88 25.46
CA GLY A 27 -13.35 -12.14 26.41
C GLY A 27 -13.05 -12.54 27.86
N SER A 28 -12.60 -11.58 28.66
CA SER A 28 -12.74 -11.61 30.11
C SER A 28 -13.80 -10.60 30.53
N SER A 29 -14.91 -11.15 31.05
CA SER A 29 -16.00 -10.44 31.70
C SER A 29 -15.49 -9.60 32.89
N CYS A 30 -15.86 -8.32 32.94
CA CYS A 30 -16.39 -7.72 34.16
C CYS A 30 -17.04 -6.33 33.94
N SER A 31 -18.27 -6.25 34.44
CA SER A 31 -18.98 -5.15 35.08
C SER A 31 -19.19 -3.80 34.37
N VAL A 32 -20.47 -3.58 34.08
CA VAL A 32 -21.12 -2.31 33.77
C VAL A 32 -20.92 -1.31 34.93
N ASN A 33 -20.53 -0.08 34.60
CA ASN A 33 -20.92 1.09 35.37
C ASN A 33 -21.34 2.18 34.39
N SER A 34 -22.64 2.46 34.37
CA SER A 34 -23.27 3.50 33.58
C SER A 34 -22.91 4.87 34.13
N ASN A 35 -22.25 5.70 33.32
CA ASN A 35 -22.44 7.15 33.37
C ASN A 35 -22.33 7.72 31.96
N THR A 36 -23.43 8.35 31.55
CA THR A 36 -23.64 8.97 30.24
C THR A 36 -22.78 10.22 30.12
N THR A 37 -22.48 10.61 28.87
CA THR A 37 -21.80 11.83 28.40
C THR A 37 -20.28 11.68 28.09
N ARG A 38 -19.97 11.73 26.78
CA ARG A 38 -18.65 11.68 26.08
C ARG A 38 -18.15 10.32 25.58
N LEU A 39 -18.81 9.81 24.53
CA LEU A 39 -18.29 8.75 23.65
C LEU A 39 -18.21 9.27 22.20
N SER A 40 -17.32 10.22 21.93
CA SER A 40 -17.04 10.63 20.54
C SER A 40 -15.58 10.97 20.29
N GLU A 41 -14.68 10.38 21.07
CA GLU A 41 -13.24 10.48 20.79
C GLU A 41 -12.63 9.12 21.15
N LEU A 42 -12.74 8.18 20.20
CA LEU A 42 -11.93 6.96 20.25
C LEU A 42 -10.48 7.43 20.32
N ILE A 43 -9.83 7.19 21.47
CA ILE A 43 -8.44 7.52 21.73
C ILE A 43 -7.61 6.92 20.58
N LYS A 44 -7.17 7.75 19.63
CA LYS A 44 -6.26 7.36 18.57
C LYS A 44 -4.98 6.89 19.26
N VAL A 45 -4.75 5.58 19.28
CA VAL A 45 -3.46 5.03 19.71
C VAL A 45 -2.40 5.71 18.84
N PRO A 46 -1.32 6.29 19.41
CA PRO A 46 -0.26 6.87 18.61
C PRO A 46 0.20 5.79 17.62
N SER A 47 0.20 6.12 16.33
CA SER A 47 0.63 5.18 15.32
C SER A 47 2.08 4.82 15.62
N LEU A 48 2.33 3.56 15.94
CA LEU A 48 3.67 3.04 16.23
C LEU A 48 4.61 3.15 15.01
N VAL A 49 4.07 3.54 13.86
CA VAL A 49 4.76 3.65 12.57
C VAL A 49 4.72 5.11 12.13
N GLU A 50 5.91 5.68 11.91
CA GLU A 50 6.07 7.07 11.50
C GLU A 50 5.43 7.33 10.12
N GLY A 51 4.78 8.49 9.96
CA GLY A 51 4.05 8.86 8.74
C GLY A 51 2.65 8.23 8.62
N CYS A 52 2.27 7.26 9.47
CA CYS A 52 0.94 6.67 9.48
C CYS A 52 -0.05 7.55 10.24
N ASP A 53 -0.55 8.60 9.60
CA ASP A 53 -1.36 9.65 10.22
C ASP A 53 -2.86 9.60 9.85
N TYR A 54 -3.28 8.60 9.07
CA TYR A 54 -4.63 8.48 8.48
C TYR A 54 -5.04 9.67 7.60
N LYS A 55 -4.05 10.45 7.12
CA LYS A 55 -4.22 11.47 6.09
C LYS A 55 -3.55 11.04 4.80
N HIS A 56 -2.49 10.23 4.90
CA HIS A 56 -1.80 9.62 3.78
C HIS A 56 -2.29 8.20 3.56
N TRP A 57 -2.64 7.88 2.32
CA TRP A 57 -3.24 6.63 1.93
C TRP A 57 -2.56 6.08 0.69
N LEU A 58 -2.27 4.78 0.72
CA LEU A 58 -1.76 4.03 -0.41
C LEU A 58 -2.91 3.26 -1.06
N VAL A 59 -3.20 3.59 -2.32
CA VAL A 59 -4.28 2.97 -3.09
C VAL A 59 -3.68 2.00 -4.10
N LEU A 60 -3.93 0.71 -3.92
CA LEU A 60 -3.48 -0.33 -4.85
C LEU A 60 -4.56 -0.58 -5.89
N MET A 61 -4.16 -0.50 -7.16
CA MET A 61 -5.01 -0.76 -8.31
C MET A 61 -4.78 -2.15 -8.87
N LYS A 62 -5.75 -2.63 -9.65
CA LYS A 62 -5.58 -3.82 -10.48
C LYS A 62 -4.50 -3.56 -11.54
N PRO A 63 -3.75 -4.60 -11.94
CA PRO A 63 -2.80 -4.45 -13.03
C PRO A 63 -3.53 -4.04 -14.32
N PRO A 64 -2.95 -3.12 -15.11
CA PRO A 64 -3.55 -2.68 -16.36
C PRO A 64 -3.67 -3.83 -17.35
N LYS A 65 -4.59 -3.69 -18.31
CA LYS A 65 -4.72 -4.65 -19.41
C LYS A 65 -3.59 -4.43 -20.42
N GLY A 66 -2.77 -5.45 -20.65
CA GLY A 66 -1.65 -5.38 -21.57
C GLY A 66 -0.48 -4.56 -21.00
N TYR A 67 0.18 -3.79 -21.87
CA TYR A 67 1.35 -2.98 -21.53
C TYR A 67 1.15 -1.53 -21.97
N PRO A 68 0.20 -0.80 -21.33
CA PRO A 68 0.02 0.61 -21.64
C PRO A 68 1.27 1.41 -21.26
N PRO A 69 1.49 2.57 -21.91
CA PRO A 69 2.58 3.46 -21.54
C PRO A 69 2.36 3.99 -20.13
N ARG A 70 3.47 4.36 -19.48
CA ARG A 70 3.49 4.80 -18.08
C ARG A 70 2.54 5.97 -17.81
N ASN A 71 2.46 6.94 -18.73
CA ASN A 71 1.58 8.10 -18.59
C ASN A 71 0.10 7.70 -18.56
N ASP A 72 -0.32 6.72 -19.36
CA ASP A 72 -1.71 6.26 -19.39
C ASP A 72 -2.11 5.59 -18.07
N ILE A 73 -1.19 4.83 -17.48
CA ILE A 73 -1.38 4.22 -16.15
C ILE A 73 -1.61 5.32 -15.10
N VAL A 74 -0.76 6.34 -15.12
CA VAL A 74 -0.82 7.46 -14.18
C VAL A 74 -2.09 8.28 -14.38
N GLN A 75 -2.50 8.55 -15.62
CA GLN A 75 -3.78 9.18 -15.92
C GLN A 75 -4.96 8.34 -15.39
N GLY A 76 -4.86 7.01 -15.44
CA GLY A 76 -5.82 6.11 -14.81
C GLY A 76 -5.92 6.29 -13.29
N PHE A 77 -4.79 6.51 -12.61
CA PHE A 77 -4.76 6.81 -11.17
C PHE A 77 -5.44 8.15 -10.85
N VAL A 78 -5.08 9.21 -11.58
CA VAL A 78 -5.69 10.53 -11.43
C VAL A 78 -7.19 10.46 -11.67
N LYS A 79 -7.64 9.76 -12.72
CA LYS A 79 -9.06 9.56 -13.03
C LYS A 79 -9.81 8.80 -11.93
N THR A 80 -9.17 7.77 -11.35
CA THR A 80 -9.77 7.00 -10.25
C THR A 80 -9.98 7.89 -9.03
N LEU A 81 -8.99 8.70 -8.67
CA LEU A 81 -9.11 9.59 -7.52
C LEU A 81 -10.09 10.75 -7.79
N SER A 82 -10.13 11.27 -9.02
CA SER A 82 -11.06 12.33 -9.40
C SER A 82 -12.51 11.88 -9.35
N MET A 83 -12.81 10.59 -9.56
CA MET A 83 -14.17 10.05 -9.34
C MET A 83 -14.62 10.14 -7.88
N ALA A 84 -13.68 10.07 -6.92
CA ALA A 84 -14.00 10.18 -5.50
C ALA A 84 -14.07 11.64 -5.01
N LEU A 85 -13.19 12.50 -5.52
CA LEU A 85 -13.11 13.92 -5.15
C LEU A 85 -14.07 14.81 -5.96
N GLY A 86 -14.40 14.42 -7.18
CA GLY A 86 -15.19 15.21 -8.13
C GLY A 86 -14.37 16.20 -8.97
N SER A 87 -13.05 16.30 -8.76
CA SER A 87 -12.16 17.21 -9.50
C SER A 87 -10.85 16.53 -9.88
N GLU A 88 -10.46 16.68 -11.15
CA GLU A 88 -9.18 16.15 -11.66
C GLU A 88 -7.98 16.97 -11.15
N GLU A 89 -8.13 18.30 -11.05
CA GLU A 89 -7.07 19.15 -10.53
C GLU A 89 -6.78 18.85 -9.05
N GLU A 90 -7.83 18.60 -8.27
CA GLU A 90 -7.68 18.22 -6.87
C GLU A 90 -7.06 16.83 -6.72
N ALA A 91 -7.41 15.90 -7.61
CA ALA A 91 -6.78 14.59 -7.68
C ALA A 91 -5.27 14.71 -7.99
N LYS A 92 -4.87 15.56 -8.94
CA LYS A 92 -3.46 15.78 -9.26
C LYS A 92 -2.67 16.35 -8.09
N ARG A 93 -3.24 17.31 -7.36
CA ARG A 93 -2.59 17.94 -6.19
C ARG A 93 -2.54 17.02 -4.96
N SER A 94 -3.48 16.08 -4.84
CA SER A 94 -3.55 15.18 -3.69
C SER A 94 -2.65 13.96 -3.83
N ILE A 95 -2.33 13.52 -5.05
CA ILE A 95 -1.36 12.44 -5.28
C ILE A 95 0.05 12.98 -5.04
N TYR A 96 0.84 12.29 -4.22
CA TYR A 96 2.24 12.65 -3.94
C TYR A 96 3.24 11.64 -4.50
N SER A 97 2.80 10.39 -4.73
CA SER A 97 3.65 9.33 -5.28
C SER A 97 2.86 8.38 -6.16
N VAL A 98 3.53 7.79 -7.14
CA VAL A 98 2.97 6.76 -8.01
C VAL A 98 3.94 5.59 -8.17
N SER A 99 3.41 4.42 -8.48
CA SER A 99 4.19 3.22 -8.80
C SER A 99 3.57 2.56 -10.01
N THR A 100 4.39 2.35 -11.04
CA THR A 100 3.93 1.81 -12.33
C THR A 100 4.67 0.55 -12.79
N LYS A 101 5.71 0.13 -12.06
CA LYS A 101 6.63 -0.94 -12.46
C LYS A 101 6.45 -2.23 -11.66
N TYR A 102 6.71 -2.19 -10.34
CA TYR A 102 6.67 -3.38 -9.48
C TYR A 102 5.29 -3.68 -8.91
N TYR A 103 4.53 -2.63 -8.64
CA TYR A 103 3.15 -2.67 -8.22
C TYR A 103 2.43 -1.47 -8.83
N TYR A 104 1.11 -1.56 -8.97
CA TYR A 104 0.29 -0.49 -9.52
C TYR A 104 -0.43 0.19 -8.38
N ALA A 105 0.10 1.31 -7.92
CA ALA A 105 -0.47 2.05 -6.80
C ALA A 105 -0.15 3.54 -6.90
N PHE A 106 -0.93 4.35 -6.19
CA PHE A 106 -0.63 5.74 -5.96
C PHE A 106 -0.84 6.08 -4.49
N GLY A 107 0.02 6.95 -3.97
CA GLY A 107 -0.11 7.55 -2.65
C GLY A 107 -0.84 8.88 -2.78
N CYS A 108 -1.89 9.07 -1.97
CA CYS A 108 -2.64 10.32 -1.96
C CYS A 108 -2.95 10.83 -0.55
N ARG A 109 -3.11 12.15 -0.44
CA ARG A 109 -3.52 12.83 0.78
C ARG A 109 -5.01 13.15 0.72
N VAL A 110 -5.80 12.40 1.47
CA VAL A 110 -7.27 12.56 1.55
C VAL A 110 -7.78 12.34 2.96
N HIS A 111 -8.93 12.91 3.27
CA HIS A 111 -9.61 12.66 4.53
C HIS A 111 -10.17 11.22 4.59
N GLU A 112 -10.11 10.61 5.77
CA GLU A 112 -10.55 9.24 6.03
C GLU A 112 -11.95 8.90 5.46
N PRO A 113 -12.99 9.74 5.56
CA PRO A 113 -14.31 9.41 5.01
C PRO A 113 -14.33 9.21 3.48
N LEU A 114 -13.39 9.81 2.74
CA LEU A 114 -13.29 9.67 1.29
C LEU A 114 -12.69 8.32 0.88
N THR A 115 -11.94 7.68 1.76
CA THR A 115 -11.33 6.37 1.50
C THR A 115 -12.39 5.29 1.23
N TYR A 116 -13.55 5.38 1.87
CA TYR A 116 -14.68 4.47 1.62
C TYR A 116 -15.21 4.60 0.20
N LYS A 117 -15.26 5.82 -0.35
CA LYS A 117 -15.63 6.07 -1.76
C LYS A 117 -14.57 5.53 -2.72
N ILE A 118 -13.29 5.72 -2.41
CA ILE A 118 -12.19 5.20 -3.24
C ILE A 118 -12.24 3.67 -3.26
N ARG A 119 -12.48 3.04 -2.10
CA ARG A 119 -12.55 1.58 -1.96
C ARG A 119 -13.69 0.95 -2.74
N SER A 120 -14.79 1.66 -3.00
CA SER A 120 -15.92 1.14 -3.78
C SER A 120 -15.72 1.23 -5.30
N LEU A 121 -14.64 1.86 -5.77
CA LEU A 121 -14.35 1.99 -7.20
C LEU A 121 -13.90 0.64 -7.81
N PRO A 122 -14.30 0.35 -9.07
CA PRO A 122 -14.18 -0.98 -9.67
C PRO A 122 -12.74 -1.47 -9.86
N ASP A 123 -11.79 -0.55 -10.07
CA ASP A 123 -10.39 -0.89 -10.37
C ASP A 123 -9.48 -0.84 -9.13
N VAL A 124 -10.02 -0.39 -8.00
CA VAL A 124 -9.30 -0.35 -6.72
C VAL A 124 -9.33 -1.73 -6.07
N ARG A 125 -8.16 -2.20 -5.63
CA ARG A 125 -7.99 -3.48 -4.95
C ARG A 125 -7.93 -3.31 -3.44
N TRP A 126 -7.14 -2.34 -2.98
CA TRP A 126 -6.95 -2.05 -1.56
C TRP A 126 -6.74 -0.55 -1.35
N VAL A 127 -7.17 -0.06 -0.19
CA VAL A 127 -6.85 1.27 0.32
C VAL A 127 -6.28 1.06 1.71
N LEU A 128 -5.03 1.48 1.92
CA LEU A 128 -4.27 1.24 3.15
C LEU A 128 -3.75 2.58 3.68
N PRO A 129 -3.67 2.77 5.01
CA PRO A 129 -2.93 3.91 5.55
C PRO A 129 -1.46 3.80 5.14
N ASP A 130 -0.89 4.90 4.66
CA ASP A 130 0.51 4.94 4.22
C ASP A 130 1.45 5.30 5.38
N SER A 131 2.73 4.96 5.25
CA SER A 131 3.76 5.23 6.26
C SER A 131 5.10 5.50 5.60
N TYR A 132 6.01 6.15 6.31
CA TYR A 132 7.35 6.35 5.81
C TYR A 132 8.12 5.04 5.65
N VAL A 133 9.02 5.01 4.67
CA VAL A 133 10.01 3.96 4.49
C VAL A 133 11.05 4.10 5.60
N VAL A 134 11.27 3.02 6.37
CA VAL A 134 12.06 3.02 7.61
C VAL A 134 13.55 3.30 7.37
N ASP A 135 14.11 2.85 6.25
CA ASP A 135 15.56 2.88 5.97
C ASP A 135 15.92 3.80 4.78
N GLY A 136 15.26 4.96 4.65
CA GLY A 136 15.47 5.91 3.56
C GLY A 136 15.28 7.37 3.99
N ASP A 137 15.45 8.30 3.04
CA ASP A 137 15.03 9.69 3.22
C ASP A 137 13.53 9.69 3.49
N SER A 138 13.14 10.02 4.73
CA SER A 138 11.79 10.03 5.31
C SER A 138 10.65 10.35 4.33
N GLY A 139 10.26 9.34 3.56
CA GLY A 139 9.37 9.48 2.41
C GLY A 139 8.51 8.24 2.24
N TYR A 140 7.42 8.38 1.49
CA TYR A 140 6.40 7.33 1.32
C TYR A 140 6.76 6.29 0.24
N GLY A 141 8.00 6.33 -0.28
CA GLY A 141 8.42 5.51 -1.40
C GLY A 141 7.69 5.87 -2.70
N GLY A 142 7.90 5.05 -3.73
CA GLY A 142 7.35 5.31 -5.05
C GLY A 142 7.95 6.54 -5.72
N GLU A 143 7.49 6.78 -6.93
CA GLU A 143 7.99 7.78 -7.84
C GLU A 143 7.27 9.11 -7.52
N PRO A 144 7.99 10.21 -7.22
CA PRO A 144 7.36 11.47 -6.89
C PRO A 144 6.45 11.96 -8.02
N PHE A 145 5.27 12.45 -7.62
CA PHE A 145 4.29 13.03 -8.50
C PHE A 145 3.99 14.46 -8.04
N VAL A 146 4.25 15.43 -8.92
CA VAL A 146 4.13 16.86 -8.60
C VAL A 146 3.30 17.51 -9.69
N ASP A 147 2.17 18.09 -9.30
CA ASP A 147 1.29 18.89 -10.16
C ASP A 147 0.87 18.25 -11.50
N GLY A 148 0.74 16.92 -11.53
CA GLY A 148 0.33 16.21 -12.75
C GLY A 148 1.49 15.57 -13.51
N GLU A 149 2.74 15.82 -13.11
CA GLU A 149 3.93 15.27 -13.74
C GLU A 149 4.61 14.23 -12.85
N VAL A 150 5.03 13.14 -13.48
CA VAL A 150 5.83 12.11 -12.80
C VAL A 150 7.29 12.30 -13.16
N VAL A 151 8.14 12.27 -12.14
CA VAL A 151 9.60 12.31 -12.32
C VAL A 151 10.07 11.07 -13.12
N PRO A 152 11.09 11.18 -13.99
CA PRO A 152 11.66 10.02 -14.68
C PRO A 152 11.98 8.86 -13.72
N TYR A 153 11.84 7.63 -14.23
CA TYR A 153 11.99 6.45 -13.38
C TYR A 153 13.43 6.31 -12.90
N ASP A 154 13.61 6.06 -11.61
CA ASP A 154 14.87 5.75 -10.96
C ASP A 154 14.61 4.60 -9.97
N GLU A 155 15.53 3.62 -9.89
CA GLU A 155 15.38 2.45 -9.04
C GLU A 155 15.32 2.80 -7.55
N LYS A 156 15.90 3.93 -7.16
CA LYS A 156 15.86 4.41 -5.77
C LYS A 156 14.45 4.55 -5.20
N TYR A 157 13.46 4.81 -6.06
CA TYR A 157 12.06 5.00 -5.66
C TYR A 157 11.38 3.71 -5.18
N HIS A 158 11.99 2.55 -5.43
CA HIS A 158 11.52 1.23 -4.99
C HIS A 158 12.65 0.41 -4.36
N ALA A 159 13.67 1.08 -3.81
CA ALA A 159 14.82 0.40 -3.21
C ALA A 159 14.40 -0.47 -2.01
N ASP A 160 13.43 -0.03 -1.23
CA ASP A 160 12.78 -0.81 -0.17
C ASP A 160 12.15 -2.10 -0.70
N TRP A 161 11.37 -2.00 -1.78
CA TRP A 161 10.75 -3.15 -2.43
C TRP A 161 11.79 -4.15 -2.96
N LEU A 162 12.88 -3.65 -3.53
CA LEU A 162 13.96 -4.48 -4.08
C LEU A 162 14.75 -5.18 -2.96
N ARG A 163 15.00 -4.52 -1.82
CA ARG A 163 15.66 -5.13 -0.66
C ARG A 163 14.86 -6.32 -0.11
N ASP A 164 13.55 -6.15 0.05
CA ASP A 164 12.65 -7.22 0.51
C ASP A 164 12.72 -8.46 -0.38
N LEU A 165 12.79 -8.28 -1.70
CA LEU A 165 12.95 -9.38 -2.65
C LEU A 165 14.28 -10.12 -2.45
N THR A 166 15.38 -9.38 -2.26
CA THR A 166 16.70 -9.99 -2.05
C THR A 166 16.83 -10.74 -0.73
N ASP A 167 16.20 -10.25 0.33
CA ASP A 167 16.20 -10.92 1.63
C ASP A 167 15.35 -12.19 1.62
N GLU A 168 14.20 -12.18 0.96
CA GLU A 168 13.37 -13.37 0.75
C GLU A 168 14.12 -14.43 -0.10
N ASP A 169 14.80 -14.01 -1.16
CA ASP A 169 15.64 -14.90 -1.97
C ASP A 169 16.80 -15.49 -1.15
N ALA A 170 17.43 -14.69 -0.28
CA ALA A 170 18.46 -15.17 0.63
C ALA A 170 17.91 -16.19 1.65
N ILE A 171 16.69 -16.00 2.16
CA ILE A 171 16.00 -16.96 3.05
C ILE A 171 15.67 -18.26 2.31
N LEU A 172 15.20 -18.18 1.06
CA LEU A 172 14.89 -19.36 0.23
C LEU A 172 16.15 -20.16 -0.11
N VAL A 173 17.28 -19.50 -0.37
CA VAL A 173 18.58 -20.16 -0.59
C VAL A 173 19.04 -20.90 0.66
N LYS A 174 18.89 -20.29 1.85
CA LYS A 174 19.25 -20.93 3.14
C LYS A 174 18.35 -22.13 3.49
N LYS A 175 17.12 -22.19 3.00
CA LYS A 175 16.15 -23.26 3.31
C LYS A 175 16.28 -24.54 2.48
N LYS A 176 17.12 -24.61 1.43
CA LYS A 176 17.32 -25.86 0.68
C LYS A 176 18.20 -26.84 1.47
N PRO A 177 17.69 -27.99 1.97
CA PRO A 177 18.54 -28.97 2.62
C PRO A 177 19.44 -29.61 1.57
N ARG A 178 20.76 -29.50 1.77
CA ARG A 178 21.76 -30.25 1.01
C ARG A 178 21.51 -31.73 1.27
N ARG A 179 20.84 -32.41 0.33
CA ARG A 179 20.62 -33.87 0.36
C ARG A 179 22.00 -34.55 0.38
N LYS A 180 22.46 -34.98 1.56
CA LYS A 180 23.68 -35.80 1.66
C LYS A 180 23.38 -37.11 0.94
N ARG A 181 24.02 -37.32 -0.21
CA ARG A 181 24.07 -38.64 -0.87
C ARG A 181 24.82 -39.56 0.10
N LYS A 182 24.10 -40.48 0.76
CA LYS A 182 24.74 -41.60 1.45
C LYS A 182 25.37 -42.48 0.35
N LYS A 183 26.66 -42.75 0.52
CA LYS A 183 27.42 -43.71 -0.27
C LYS A 183 27.20 -45.10 0.32
#